data_AF-A0A9D5U7W1-F1
#
_entry.id   AF-A0A9D5U7W1-F1
#
_cell.length_a   1.000
_cell.length_b   1.000
_cell.length_c   1.000
_cell.angle_alpha   90.00
_cell.angle_beta   90.00
_cell.angle_gamma   90.00
#
_symmetry.space_group_name_H-M   'P 1'
#
loop_
_entity.id
_entity.type
_entity.pdbx_description
1 polymer ?
#
loop_
_entity_poly.entity_id
_entity_poly.type
_entity_poly.pdbx_seq_one_letter_code
_entity_poly.pdbx_strand_id
1 'polypeptide(L)'
;MSIVSALTASARSGVLIKGGVYLEAMGRLQALALDKTGTLTYGRPEVQRVLPLNEHTERELLELAAALDGNSEHPLRGPLCVRRARPAFSRQRPKDFRRSGGKARKPA
;
A
#
# COMPACT_ATOMS: atom_id res chain seq x y z
N MET A 1 22.46 -15.17 33.74
CA MET A 1 22.10 -13.77 33.40
C MET A 1 22.32 -13.49 31.90
N SER A 2 21.85 -14.36 30.99
CA SER A 2 22.06 -14.17 29.52
C SER A 2 20.77 -13.78 28.81
N ILE A 3 19.69 -14.56 29.01
CA ILE A 3 18.38 -14.33 28.37
C ILE A 3 17.80 -12.95 28.72
N VAL A 4 17.80 -12.58 30.00
CA VAL A 4 17.25 -11.28 30.46
C VAL A 4 18.01 -10.13 29.81
N SER A 5 19.35 -10.18 29.81
CA SER A 5 20.20 -9.16 29.19
C SER A 5 19.94 -9.02 27.68
N ALA A 6 19.75 -10.15 26.98
CA ALA A 6 19.44 -10.18 25.55
C ALA A 6 18.04 -9.62 25.23
N LEU A 7 17.04 -9.92 26.05
CA LEU A 7 15.69 -9.35 25.92
C LEU A 7 15.72 -7.83 26.13
N THR A 8 16.43 -7.35 27.17
CA THR A 8 16.58 -5.91 27.42
C THR A 8 17.31 -5.20 26.28
N ALA A 9 18.35 -5.81 25.72
CA ALA A 9 19.06 -5.26 24.56
C ALA A 9 18.19 -5.20 23.29
N SER A 10 17.38 -6.22 23.05
CA SER A 10 16.45 -6.27 21.91
C SER A 10 15.36 -5.20 22.01
N ALA A 11 14.78 -5.02 23.20
CA ALA A 11 13.77 -3.99 23.45
C ALA A 11 14.31 -2.57 23.22
N ARG A 12 15.56 -2.29 23.64
CA ARG A 12 16.24 -1.01 23.34
C ARG A 12 16.44 -0.77 21.85
N SER A 13 16.47 -1.83 21.05
CA SER A 13 16.59 -1.77 19.60
C SER A 13 15.23 -1.77 18.88
N GLY A 14 14.12 -1.63 19.62
CA GLY A 14 12.76 -1.62 19.07
C GLY A 14 12.19 -3.01 18.75
N VAL A 15 12.85 -4.09 19.17
CA VAL A 15 12.41 -5.46 18.92
C VAL A 15 11.75 -6.05 20.18
N LEU A 16 10.45 -6.33 20.09
CA LEU A 16 9.68 -6.96 21.18
C LEU A 16 9.71 -8.48 21.05
N ILE A 17 10.38 -9.15 21.99
CA ILE A 17 10.43 -10.62 22.07
C ILE A 17 9.60 -11.08 23.27
N LYS A 18 8.57 -11.88 23.05
CA LYS A 18 7.55 -12.27 24.06
C LYS A 18 8.05 -13.25 25.15
N GLY A 19 9.34 -13.54 25.23
CA GLY A 19 9.94 -14.43 26.24
C GLY A 19 11.21 -15.15 25.76
N GLY A 20 11.91 -15.80 26.70
CA GLY A 20 13.19 -16.48 26.42
C GLY A 20 13.09 -17.63 25.42
N VAL A 21 12.00 -18.40 25.44
CA VAL A 21 11.78 -19.53 24.52
C VAL A 21 11.78 -19.09 23.05
N TYR A 22 11.24 -17.89 22.75
CA TYR A 22 11.22 -17.34 21.41
C TYR A 22 12.60 -16.85 20.98
N LEU A 23 13.39 -16.30 21.91
CA LEU A 23 14.77 -15.89 21.66
C LEU A 23 15.65 -17.10 21.31
N GLU A 24 15.50 -18.21 22.03
CA GLU A 24 16.23 -19.45 21.76
C GLU A 24 15.79 -20.11 20.46
N ALA A 25 14.49 -20.11 20.15
CA ALA A 25 13.96 -20.64 18.90
C ALA A 25 14.48 -19.85 17.68
N MET A 26 14.56 -18.52 17.79
CA MET A 26 15.13 -17.65 16.76
C MET A 26 16.60 -18.02 16.44
N GLY A 27 17.38 -18.41 17.46
CA GLY A 27 18.78 -18.81 17.28
C GLY A 27 18.99 -20.10 16.46
N ARG A 28 17.93 -20.89 16.24
CA ARG A 28 17.95 -22.12 15.42
C ARG A 28 17.20 -21.99 14.11
N LEU A 29 16.68 -20.80 13.80
CA LEU A 29 15.87 -20.57 12.61
C LEU A 29 16.73 -20.73 11.34
N GLN A 30 16.26 -21.55 10.38
CA GLN A 30 16.96 -21.79 9.10
C GLN A 30 16.27 -21.12 7.90
N ALA A 31 14.98 -20.82 8.03
CA ALA A 31 14.18 -20.22 6.97
C ALA A 31 13.17 -19.25 7.57
N LEU A 32 12.85 -18.20 6.81
CA LEU A 32 11.89 -17.17 7.21
C LEU A 32 10.89 -16.95 6.07
N ALA A 33 9.62 -17.15 6.35
CA ALA A 33 8.54 -16.74 5.48
C ALA A 33 8.08 -15.34 5.90
N LEU A 34 8.25 -14.36 5.01
CA LEU A 34 7.83 -12.98 5.23
C LEU A 34 6.55 -12.71 4.47
N ASP A 35 5.59 -12.04 5.12
CA ASP A 35 4.50 -11.43 4.38
C ASP A 35 5.03 -10.22 3.58
N LYS A 36 4.39 -9.92 2.45
CA LYS A 36 4.79 -8.77 1.64
C LYS A 36 4.10 -7.48 2.10
N THR A 37 2.79 -7.53 2.36
CA THR A 37 1.95 -6.34 2.45
C THR A 37 1.84 -5.88 3.90
N GLY A 38 2.47 -4.76 4.24
CA GLY A 38 2.56 -4.28 5.63
C GLY A 38 3.79 -4.77 6.38
N THR A 39 4.57 -5.71 5.80
CA THR A 39 5.87 -6.15 6.32
C THR A 39 7.00 -5.68 5.40
N LEU A 40 7.13 -6.21 4.18
CA LEU A 40 8.15 -5.76 3.22
C LEU A 40 7.78 -4.44 2.52
N THR A 41 6.48 -4.18 2.38
CA THR A 41 5.92 -3.00 1.73
C THR A 41 4.99 -2.28 2.68
N TYR A 42 4.78 -0.98 2.50
CA TYR A 42 3.91 -0.18 3.39
C TYR A 42 2.42 -0.54 3.30
N GLY A 43 2.01 -1.44 2.41
CA GLY A 43 0.59 -1.77 2.18
C GLY A 43 -0.24 -0.59 1.65
N ARG A 44 0.42 0.49 1.22
CA ARG A 44 -0.19 1.69 0.65
C ARG A 44 0.11 1.70 -0.83
N PRO A 45 -0.88 1.41 -1.70
CA PRO A 45 -0.65 1.49 -3.12
C PRO A 45 -0.32 2.94 -3.50
N GLU A 46 0.59 3.11 -4.45
CA GLU A 46 0.99 4.40 -4.99
C GLU A 46 1.07 4.27 -6.50
N VAL A 47 0.69 5.34 -7.20
CA VAL A 47 0.72 5.28 -8.66
C VAL A 47 2.13 5.59 -9.14
N GLN A 48 2.78 4.57 -9.71
CA GLN A 48 4.21 4.64 -10.07
C GLN A 48 4.48 5.31 -11.42
N ARG A 49 3.59 5.16 -12.39
CA ARG A 49 3.77 5.68 -13.75
C ARG A 49 2.43 6.11 -14.35
N VAL A 50 2.43 7.13 -15.21
CA VAL A 50 1.36 7.38 -16.18
C VAL A 50 1.99 7.29 -17.55
N LEU A 51 1.35 6.54 -18.42
CA LEU A 51 1.74 6.43 -19.82
C LEU A 51 0.61 7.05 -20.64
N PRO A 52 0.73 8.34 -21.00
CA PRO A 52 -0.26 8.95 -21.89
C PRO A 52 -0.24 8.31 -23.28
N LEU A 53 -1.42 8.26 -23.90
CA LEU A 53 -1.60 7.83 -25.27
C LEU A 53 -2.09 9.02 -26.10
N ASN A 54 -1.72 9.05 -27.38
CA ASN A 54 -2.06 10.13 -28.31
C ASN A 54 -1.55 11.50 -27.83
N GLU A 55 -2.35 12.55 -27.99
CA GLU A 55 -2.03 13.93 -27.61
C GLU A 55 -2.41 14.26 -26.15
N HIS A 56 -2.74 13.26 -25.35
CA HIS A 56 -3.08 13.49 -23.95
C HIS A 56 -1.84 13.72 -23.10
N THR A 57 -1.96 14.59 -22.10
CA THR A 57 -0.92 14.78 -21.10
C THR A 57 -1.15 13.86 -19.90
N GLU A 58 -0.08 13.52 -19.18
CA GLU A 58 -0.18 12.85 -17.88
C GLU A 58 -1.10 13.60 -16.92
N ARG A 59 -1.07 14.94 -17.01
CA ARG A 59 -1.88 15.85 -16.21
C ARG A 59 -3.37 15.64 -16.47
N GLU A 60 -3.81 15.67 -17.73
CA GLU A 60 -5.21 15.45 -18.11
C GLU A 60 -5.72 14.08 -17.67
N LEU A 61 -4.90 13.05 -17.83
CA LEU A 61 -5.24 11.69 -17.40
C LEU A 61 -5.41 11.59 -15.89
N LEU A 62 -4.54 12.24 -15.12
CA LEU A 62 -4.64 12.31 -13.67
C LEU A 62 -5.86 13.09 -13.20
N GLU A 63 -6.20 14.20 -13.86
CA GLU A 63 -7.41 14.99 -13.57
C GLU A 63 -8.67 14.16 -13.77
N LEU A 64 -8.76 13.49 -14.93
CA LEU A 64 -9.91 12.67 -15.30
C LEU A 64 -10.03 11.44 -14.40
N ALA A 65 -8.94 10.70 -14.21
CA ALA A 65 -8.94 9.51 -13.37
C ALA A 65 -9.34 9.87 -11.93
N ALA A 66 -8.79 10.96 -11.37
CA ALA A 66 -9.14 11.36 -10.02
C ALA A 66 -10.56 11.95 -9.90
N ALA A 67 -11.11 12.52 -10.98
CA ALA A 67 -12.52 12.94 -11.03
C ALA A 67 -13.46 11.73 -10.95
N LEU A 68 -13.14 10.65 -11.66
CA LEU A 68 -13.90 9.39 -11.63
C LEU A 68 -13.78 8.68 -10.27
N ASP A 69 -12.56 8.60 -9.74
CA ASP A 69 -12.28 7.88 -8.50
C ASP A 69 -12.75 8.64 -7.24
N GLY A 70 -13.04 9.94 -7.36
CA GLY A 70 -13.66 10.74 -6.30
C GLY A 70 -14.97 10.14 -5.76
N ASN A 71 -15.68 9.38 -6.59
CA ASN A 71 -16.95 8.70 -6.28
C ASN A 71 -16.79 7.19 -5.97
N SER A 72 -15.56 6.69 -5.89
CA SER A 72 -15.21 5.28 -5.66
C SER A 72 -14.89 4.99 -4.18
N GLU A 73 -15.11 3.76 -3.72
CA GLU A 73 -14.62 3.27 -2.41
C GLU A 73 -13.45 2.28 -2.60
N HIS A 74 -12.96 2.15 -3.83
CA HIS A 74 -11.92 1.20 -4.15
C HIS A 74 -10.62 1.54 -3.39
N PRO A 75 -9.87 0.56 -2.86
CA PRO A 75 -8.60 0.78 -2.17
C PRO A 75 -7.54 1.56 -2.97
N LEU A 76 -7.71 1.64 -4.30
CA LEU A 76 -6.83 2.40 -5.21
C LEU A 76 -7.15 3.90 -5.29
N ARG A 77 -8.26 4.35 -4.69
CA ARG A 77 -8.64 5.77 -4.65
C ARG A 77 -7.61 6.66 -3.96
N GLY A 78 -7.06 6.16 -2.85
CA GLY A 78 -6.03 6.84 -2.07
C GLY A 78 -4.82 7.23 -2.94
N PRO A 79 -4.13 6.25 -3.57
CA PRO A 79 -2.98 6.51 -4.45
C PRO A 79 -3.20 7.64 -5.46
N LEU A 80 -4.36 7.65 -6.11
CA LEU A 80 -4.67 8.59 -7.19
C LEU A 80 -4.95 10.00 -6.64
N CYS A 81 -5.65 10.08 -5.51
CA CYS A 81 -5.89 11.32 -4.79
C CYS A 81 -4.58 11.93 -4.26
N VAL A 82 -3.66 11.13 -3.73
CA VAL A 82 -2.35 11.59 -3.23
C VAL A 82 -1.49 12.13 -4.36
N ARG A 83 -1.45 11.48 -5.52
CA ARG A 83 -0.67 11.99 -6.66
C ARG A 83 -1.26 13.27 -7.25
N ARG A 84 -2.59 13.42 -7.27
CA ARG A 84 -3.30 14.65 -7.68
C ARG A 84 -3.13 15.81 -6.68
N ALA A 85 -2.98 15.53 -5.39
CA ALA A 85 -2.88 16.57 -4.35
C ALA A 85 -1.58 17.40 -4.39
N ARG A 86 -0.64 17.07 -5.27
CA ARG A 86 0.48 17.97 -5.63
C ARG A 86 -0.06 19.21 -6.38
N PRO A 87 0.48 20.42 -6.16
CA PRO A 87 -0.32 21.63 -5.94
C PRO A 87 -0.98 22.33 -7.15
N ALA A 88 -1.44 21.63 -8.20
CA ALA A 88 -1.88 22.31 -9.44
C ALA A 88 -3.21 21.86 -10.06
N PHE A 89 -4.07 21.11 -9.38
CA PHE A 89 -5.18 20.41 -10.06
C PHE A 89 -6.59 20.92 -9.71
N SER A 90 -7.37 21.34 -10.72
CA SER A 90 -8.77 21.76 -10.57
C SER A 90 -9.69 20.54 -10.46
N ARG A 91 -10.72 20.59 -9.59
CA ARG A 91 -11.69 19.50 -9.39
C ARG A 91 -12.86 19.60 -10.36
N GLN A 92 -12.84 18.83 -11.44
CA GLN A 92 -14.05 18.57 -12.24
C GLN A 92 -14.80 17.36 -11.67
N ARG A 93 -16.12 17.48 -11.47
CA ARG A 93 -16.98 16.34 -11.09
C ARG A 93 -17.58 15.70 -12.34
N PRO A 94 -17.53 14.36 -12.50
CA PRO A 94 -18.23 13.68 -13.58
C PRO A 94 -19.75 13.85 -13.42
N LYS A 95 -20.46 14.17 -14.51
CA LYS A 95 -21.91 14.41 -14.49
C LYS A 95 -22.75 13.12 -14.50
N ASP A 96 -22.22 12.01 -15.01
CA ASP A 96 -22.96 10.72 -15.17
C ASP A 96 -22.15 9.49 -14.68
N PHE A 97 -21.74 9.48 -13.41
CA PHE A 97 -21.00 8.33 -12.86
C PHE A 97 -21.92 7.12 -12.61
N ARG A 98 -21.69 6.00 -13.31
CA ARG A 98 -22.34 4.71 -13.03
C ARG A 98 -21.29 3.66 -12.63
N ARG A 99 -21.51 2.98 -11.50
CA ARG A 99 -20.72 1.79 -11.14
C ARG A 99 -21.29 0.59 -11.88
N SER A 100 -20.50 -0.03 -12.75
CA SER A 100 -20.74 -1.40 -13.21
C SER A 100 -19.97 -2.35 -12.30
N GLY A 101 -20.67 -3.28 -11.64
CA GLY A 101 -20.03 -4.28 -10.78
C GLY A 101 -19.23 -5.27 -11.61
N GLY A 102 -17.91 -5.32 -11.41
CA GLY A 102 -17.05 -6.32 -12.02
C GLY A 102 -17.33 -7.70 -11.42
N LYS A 103 -18.07 -8.55 -12.13
CA LYS A 103 -18.10 -9.99 -11.83
C LYS A 103 -16.71 -10.56 -12.13
N ALA A 104 -15.91 -10.78 -11.09
CA ALA A 104 -14.71 -11.60 -11.19
C ALA A 104 -15.15 -13.05 -11.50
N ARG A 105 -15.19 -13.40 -12.79
CA ARG A 105 -15.29 -14.80 -13.21
C ARG A 105 -13.96 -15.47 -12.90
N LYS A 106 -13.98 -16.43 -11.96
CA LYS A 106 -12.89 -17.42 -11.85
C LYS A 106 -12.89 -18.26 -13.14
N PRO A 107 -11.75 -18.44 -13.83
CA PRO A 107 -11.65 -19.49 -14.84
C PRO A 107 -11.77 -20.85 -14.14
N ALA A 108 -12.56 -21.74 -14.73
CA ALA A 108 -12.70 -23.14 -14.34
C ALA A 108 -11.53 -23.97 -14.85
#